data_AF-V5H697-F1
#
_entry.id   AF-V5H697-F1
#
_cell.length_a   1.000
_cell.length_b   1.000
_cell.length_c   1.000
_cell.angle_alpha   90.00
_cell.angle_beta   90.00
_cell.angle_gamma   90.00
#
_symmetry.space_group_name_H-M   'P 1'
#
loop_
_entity.id
_entity.type
_entity.pdbx_description
1 polymer ?
#
loop_
_entity_poly.entity_id
_entity_poly.type
_entity_poly.pdbx_seq_one_letter_code
_entity_poly.pdbx_strand_id
1 'polypeptide(L)'
;EPLPTHSWPPESFDVASGDEDSLMSLGSSAANKGNSNSNNAPSNLVIDPAERRTNAMQILHALLYDSSALEPHLIELLCAKDAQGQTPFMLAVSSRSYPAALELFERIIKLGTPQEREEMIFPKGSNPDHSPLHVLCCNDTCSFTWTGAEHINQDIFECRTCGLTGTLCCCTECARVCHKGHDCKLKRTSPTAYCDCWEKCKCKALIMGNQTVRYELLTRLVKETNLVCLPNSRGESILLFLVQTVGRQNQEQRQFRNSRPRTASSNSRNKTPSSDIESDMPEHDLEPPRFSRRALDCLLGDWKAVKSMIMSGTKDTSDHFIDQPYVVGQTGTTLLDKFTHCFFVKCQMVLDVLLETIIKEMKNPDPKQSDYAVSVARRFVRSVVRIFVIFSIEMAPNSTKRRGLSNHNLPLSKCKRVFQSLSKLSIEEL
;
A
#
# COMPACT_ATOMS: atom_id res chain seq x y z
N GLU A 1 39.57 -25.10 -19.39
CA GLU A 1 38.13 -25.36 -19.53
C GLU A 1 37.35 -24.12 -19.13
N PRO A 2 36.40 -23.63 -19.95
CA PRO A 2 35.50 -22.57 -19.53
C PRO A 2 34.42 -23.14 -18.60
N LEU A 3 34.14 -22.43 -17.51
CA LEU A 3 33.08 -22.76 -16.55
C LEU A 3 31.70 -22.76 -17.24
N PRO A 4 30.83 -23.74 -16.96
CA PRO A 4 29.52 -23.81 -17.58
C PRO A 4 28.63 -22.68 -17.04
N THR A 5 28.04 -21.90 -17.94
CA THR A 5 27.01 -20.92 -17.63
C THR A 5 25.74 -21.66 -17.20
N HIS A 6 25.42 -21.65 -15.90
CA HIS A 6 24.14 -22.11 -15.41
C HIS A 6 23.04 -21.12 -15.86
N SER A 7 22.35 -21.46 -16.94
CA SER A 7 21.07 -20.84 -17.28
C SER A 7 20.03 -21.29 -16.26
N TRP A 8 19.53 -20.37 -15.44
CA TRP A 8 18.39 -20.62 -14.56
C TRP A 8 17.18 -21.03 -15.41
N PRO A 9 16.43 -22.08 -15.03
CA PRO A 9 15.19 -22.42 -15.72
C PRO A 9 14.18 -21.28 -15.56
N PRO A 10 13.27 -21.08 -16.53
CA PRO A 10 12.23 -20.05 -16.42
C PRO A 10 11.41 -20.28 -15.14
N GLU A 11 11.19 -19.22 -14.37
CA GLU A 11 10.48 -19.26 -13.08
C GLU A 11 9.06 -19.82 -13.22
N SER A 12 8.87 -21.09 -12.89
CA SER A 12 7.56 -21.69 -12.63
C SER A 12 7.23 -21.52 -11.15
N PHE A 13 6.89 -20.29 -10.74
CA PHE A 13 6.23 -20.08 -9.44
C PHE A 13 4.79 -20.58 -9.53
N ASP A 14 4.51 -21.71 -8.90
CA ASP A 14 3.13 -22.14 -8.60
C ASP A 14 2.53 -21.23 -7.52
N VAL A 15 1.44 -20.57 -7.89
CA VAL A 15 0.78 -19.49 -7.13
C VAL A 15 -0.15 -20.01 -6.03
N ALA A 16 -0.41 -21.33 -5.99
CA ALA A 16 -1.44 -21.94 -5.14
C ALA A 16 -1.05 -22.18 -3.66
N SER A 17 0.09 -21.68 -3.19
CA SER A 17 0.59 -21.97 -1.82
C SER A 17 0.15 -20.94 -0.76
N GLY A 18 -0.73 -20.01 -1.09
CA GLY A 18 -0.87 -18.74 -0.37
C GLY A 18 -1.46 -18.76 1.04
N ASP A 19 -2.32 -19.71 1.43
CA ASP A 19 -3.47 -19.29 2.26
C ASP A 19 -3.92 -20.23 3.40
N GLU A 20 -3.02 -20.83 4.18
CA GLU A 20 -3.45 -21.66 5.32
C GLU A 20 -2.74 -21.42 6.66
N ASP A 21 -2.61 -20.15 7.06
CA ASP A 21 -2.09 -19.84 8.41
C ASP A 21 -2.86 -18.73 9.14
N SER A 22 -4.19 -18.64 8.96
CA SER A 22 -4.99 -17.68 9.72
C SER A 22 -6.29 -18.21 10.32
N LEU A 23 -6.50 -19.53 10.39
CA LEU A 23 -7.67 -20.09 11.09
C LEU A 23 -7.34 -21.35 11.91
N MET A 24 -7.23 -21.14 13.22
CA MET A 24 -7.55 -22.06 14.32
C MET A 24 -6.67 -23.30 14.58
N SER A 25 -5.97 -23.22 15.71
CA SER A 25 -5.75 -24.36 16.61
C SER A 25 -7.10 -24.91 17.09
N LEU A 26 -7.35 -26.21 16.87
CA LEU A 26 -8.06 -27.18 17.73
C LEU A 26 -8.46 -28.43 16.89
N GLY A 27 -7.98 -29.61 17.29
CA GLY A 27 -8.63 -30.89 16.94
C GLY A 27 -7.74 -31.94 16.29
N SER A 28 -7.11 -32.77 17.12
CA SER A 28 -6.58 -34.08 16.74
C SER A 28 -7.66 -34.96 16.10
N SER A 29 -7.37 -35.64 14.99
CA SER A 29 -7.89 -36.98 14.68
C SER A 29 -7.10 -37.62 13.54
N ALA A 30 -6.73 -38.88 13.78
CA ALA A 30 -5.91 -39.73 12.95
C ALA A 30 -6.70 -40.41 11.81
N ALA A 31 -5.90 -40.99 10.90
CA ALA A 31 -6.20 -42.09 9.99
C ALA A 31 -6.82 -41.76 8.62
N ASN A 32 -6.01 -41.91 7.56
CA ASN A 32 -6.25 -43.02 6.63
C ASN A 32 -4.98 -43.47 5.90
N LYS A 33 -4.74 -44.78 5.88
CA LYS A 33 -3.65 -45.49 5.19
C LYS A 33 -4.19 -46.14 3.91
N GLY A 34 -3.34 -46.17 2.88
CA GLY A 34 -3.37 -47.16 1.78
C GLY A 34 -3.09 -46.53 0.42
N ASN A 35 -2.29 -47.09 -0.49
CA ASN A 35 -1.33 -48.18 -0.48
C ASN A 35 -0.49 -48.02 -1.77
N SER A 36 0.85 -48.04 -1.63
CA SER A 36 1.92 -48.42 -2.57
C SER A 36 1.76 -48.31 -4.10
N ASN A 37 2.72 -47.62 -4.75
CA ASN A 37 3.56 -48.30 -5.74
C ASN A 37 4.97 -47.69 -5.84
N SER A 38 5.96 -48.58 -5.87
CA SER A 38 7.40 -48.36 -5.83
C SER A 38 8.00 -47.86 -7.15
N ASN A 39 8.79 -46.78 -7.10
CA ASN A 39 9.88 -46.51 -8.05
C ASN A 39 11.00 -45.74 -7.30
N ASN A 40 12.15 -46.39 -7.15
CA ASN A 40 13.35 -45.82 -6.53
C ASN A 40 14.01 -44.81 -7.48
N ALA A 41 13.68 -43.54 -7.30
CA ALA A 41 14.55 -42.41 -7.58
C ALA A 41 14.70 -41.61 -6.27
N PRO A 42 15.83 -40.95 -5.97
CA PRO A 42 15.90 -40.08 -4.81
C PRO A 42 15.09 -38.81 -5.13
N SER A 43 13.76 -38.90 -5.04
CA SER A 43 12.87 -37.76 -5.19
C SER A 43 12.89 -36.95 -3.89
N ASN A 44 14.02 -36.33 -3.57
CA ASN A 44 14.09 -35.19 -2.65
C ASN A 44 13.50 -33.93 -3.32
N LEU A 45 12.42 -34.09 -4.08
CA LEU A 45 11.64 -32.97 -4.59
C LEU A 45 10.64 -32.67 -3.49
N VAL A 46 10.87 -31.61 -2.73
CA VAL A 46 9.89 -31.11 -1.77
C VAL A 46 8.65 -30.70 -2.56
N ILE A 47 7.60 -31.53 -2.51
CA ILE A 47 6.35 -31.31 -3.23
C ILE A 47 5.45 -30.34 -2.46
N ASP A 48 5.52 -30.36 -1.13
CA ASP A 48 4.70 -29.50 -0.29
C ASP A 48 5.15 -28.02 -0.35
N PRO A 49 4.30 -27.10 -0.83
CA PRO A 49 4.66 -25.71 -0.93
C PRO A 49 4.93 -25.02 0.42
N ALA A 50 4.31 -25.49 1.51
CA ALA A 50 4.53 -24.94 2.85
C ALA A 50 5.91 -25.35 3.41
N GLU A 51 6.27 -26.63 3.29
CA GLU A 51 7.62 -27.12 3.59
C GLU A 51 8.68 -26.39 2.75
N ARG A 52 8.44 -26.22 1.44
CA ARG A 52 9.36 -25.49 0.55
C ARG A 52 9.60 -24.06 1.02
N ARG A 53 8.55 -23.36 1.47
CA ARG A 53 8.66 -22.00 2.02
C ARG A 53 9.49 -21.99 3.30
N THR A 54 9.25 -22.96 4.19
CA THR A 54 9.98 -23.09 5.46
C THR A 54 11.47 -23.31 5.21
N ASN A 55 11.80 -24.23 4.30
CA ASN A 55 13.18 -24.51 3.92
C ASN A 55 13.86 -23.28 3.28
N ALA A 56 13.15 -22.54 2.43
CA ALA A 56 13.68 -21.31 1.82
C ALA A 56 14.00 -20.24 2.88
N MET A 57 13.14 -20.07 3.89
CA MET A 57 13.40 -19.15 5.01
C MET A 57 14.61 -19.60 5.85
N GLN A 58 14.74 -20.90 6.14
CA GLN A 58 15.91 -21.43 6.87
C GLN A 58 17.21 -21.22 6.10
N ILE A 59 17.19 -21.41 4.77
CA ILE A 59 18.34 -21.14 3.92
C ILE A 59 18.71 -19.66 3.98
N LEU A 60 17.73 -18.75 3.85
CA LEU A 60 17.97 -17.32 3.98
C LEU A 60 18.62 -16.97 5.32
N HIS A 61 18.09 -17.52 6.42
CA HIS A 61 18.65 -17.35 7.75
C HIS A 61 20.12 -17.77 7.83
N ALA A 62 20.42 -19.00 7.40
CA ALA A 62 21.78 -19.54 7.43
C ALA A 62 22.75 -18.70 6.58
N LEU A 63 22.30 -18.20 5.43
CA LEU A 63 23.12 -17.33 4.57
C LEU A 63 23.41 -15.97 5.23
N LEU A 64 22.45 -15.42 5.99
CA LEU A 64 22.57 -14.10 6.60
C LEU A 64 23.36 -14.12 7.93
N TYR A 65 23.33 -15.22 8.67
CA TYR A 65 23.84 -15.28 10.05
C TYR A 65 24.93 -16.33 10.29
N ASP A 66 24.87 -17.49 9.62
CA ASP A 66 25.72 -18.64 9.97
C ASP A 66 26.92 -18.82 9.02
N SER A 67 26.86 -18.23 7.83
CA SER A 67 27.89 -18.41 6.81
C SER A 67 29.10 -17.49 7.03
N SER A 68 30.12 -18.01 7.71
CA SER A 68 31.41 -17.31 7.91
C SER A 68 32.13 -16.96 6.61
N ALA A 69 31.90 -17.74 5.54
CA ALA A 69 32.44 -17.47 4.22
C ALA A 69 31.76 -16.28 3.52
N LEU A 70 30.47 -16.05 3.79
CA LEU A 70 29.71 -14.95 3.18
C LEU A 70 29.74 -13.66 4.00
N GLU A 71 30.01 -13.75 5.31
CA GLU A 71 30.04 -12.59 6.22
C GLU A 71 30.81 -11.38 5.65
N PRO A 72 32.02 -11.53 5.07
CA PRO A 72 32.77 -10.39 4.52
C PRO A 72 32.13 -9.76 3.27
N HIS A 73 31.25 -10.49 2.59
CA HIS A 73 30.62 -10.10 1.32
C HIS A 73 29.15 -9.70 1.47
N LEU A 74 28.56 -9.82 2.66
CA LEU A 74 27.13 -9.59 2.88
C LEU A 74 26.67 -8.19 2.43
N ILE A 75 27.45 -7.14 2.71
CA ILE A 75 27.09 -5.77 2.31
C ILE A 75 27.05 -5.65 0.78
N GLU A 76 28.03 -6.23 0.08
CA GLU A 76 28.09 -6.23 -1.38
C GLU A 76 26.89 -6.98 -1.97
N LEU A 77 26.58 -8.17 -1.43
CA LEU A 77 25.46 -9.00 -1.86
C LEU A 77 24.10 -8.33 -1.62
N LEU A 78 23.93 -7.64 -0.49
CA LEU A 78 22.70 -6.93 -0.15
C LEU A 78 22.54 -5.60 -0.90
N CYS A 79 23.64 -5.02 -1.40
CA CYS A 79 23.63 -3.86 -2.30
C CYS A 79 23.41 -4.24 -3.77
N ALA A 80 23.65 -5.52 -4.15
CA ALA A 80 23.53 -5.98 -5.51
C ALA A 80 22.11 -5.76 -6.05
N LYS A 81 22.00 -5.43 -7.34
CA LYS A 81 20.72 -5.13 -8.00
C LYS A 81 20.44 -6.14 -9.10
N ASP A 82 19.19 -6.55 -9.22
CA ASP A 82 18.72 -7.34 -10.36
C ASP A 82 18.62 -6.49 -11.64
N ALA A 83 18.15 -7.10 -12.73
CA ALA A 83 17.95 -6.43 -14.02
C ALA A 83 16.89 -5.31 -13.97
N GLN A 84 16.04 -5.30 -12.95
CA GLN A 84 15.02 -4.28 -12.68
C GLN A 84 15.52 -3.19 -11.72
N GLY A 85 16.76 -3.29 -11.25
CA GLY A 85 17.38 -2.35 -10.33
C GLY A 85 16.97 -2.54 -8.87
N GLN A 86 16.43 -3.70 -8.49
CA GLN A 86 15.96 -3.99 -7.14
C GLN A 86 17.06 -4.69 -6.32
N THR A 87 17.29 -4.22 -5.09
CA THR A 87 18.08 -4.95 -4.10
C THR A 87 17.33 -6.20 -3.60
N PRO A 88 17.97 -7.15 -2.92
CA PRO A 88 17.28 -8.30 -2.32
C PRO A 88 16.10 -7.88 -1.42
N PHE A 89 16.26 -6.80 -0.64
CA PHE A 89 15.19 -6.26 0.19
C PHE A 89 14.02 -5.71 -0.65
N MET A 90 14.32 -4.89 -1.66
CA MET A 90 13.30 -4.35 -2.57
C MET A 90 12.54 -5.48 -3.29
N LEU A 91 13.25 -6.52 -3.73
CA LEU A 91 12.68 -7.68 -4.40
C LEU A 91 11.72 -8.42 -3.47
N ALA A 92 12.14 -8.73 -2.23
CA ALA A 92 11.32 -9.42 -1.24
C ALA A 92 10.01 -8.67 -0.92
N VAL A 93 10.05 -7.32 -0.85
CA VAL A 93 8.85 -6.49 -0.67
C VAL A 93 7.95 -6.55 -1.91
N SER A 94 8.53 -6.44 -3.12
CA SER A 94 7.76 -6.45 -4.37
C SER A 94 7.12 -7.81 -4.68
N SER A 95 7.73 -8.90 -4.22
CA SER A 95 7.21 -10.27 -4.35
C SER A 95 6.25 -10.66 -3.23
N ARG A 96 5.96 -9.74 -2.29
CA ARG A 96 5.07 -9.97 -1.13
C ARG A 96 5.60 -11.05 -0.17
N SER A 97 6.91 -11.33 -0.20
CA SER A 97 7.60 -12.20 0.76
C SER A 97 7.99 -11.41 2.00
N TYR A 98 6.99 -10.99 2.79
CA TYR A 98 7.21 -10.11 3.94
C TYR A 98 8.08 -10.72 5.05
N PRO A 99 8.00 -12.03 5.37
CA PRO A 99 8.94 -12.65 6.33
C PRO A 99 10.39 -12.53 5.90
N ALA A 100 10.70 -12.85 4.63
CA ALA A 100 12.06 -12.70 4.09
C ALA A 100 12.49 -11.22 4.08
N ALA A 101 11.59 -10.30 3.71
CA ALA A 101 11.88 -8.87 3.73
C ALA A 101 12.19 -8.37 5.14
N LEU A 102 11.46 -8.83 6.15
CA LEU A 102 11.70 -8.46 7.55
C LEU A 102 13.06 -8.98 8.03
N GLU A 103 13.38 -10.23 7.74
CA GLU A 103 14.67 -10.83 8.12
C GLU A 103 15.86 -10.13 7.44
N LEU A 104 15.76 -9.85 6.13
CA LEU A 104 16.73 -9.03 5.41
C LEU A 104 16.89 -7.65 6.06
N PHE A 105 15.77 -6.99 6.38
CA PHE A 105 15.79 -5.67 7.00
C PHE A 105 16.46 -5.69 8.38
N GLU A 106 16.14 -6.68 9.22
CA GLU A 106 16.79 -6.85 10.52
C GLU A 106 18.30 -7.05 10.42
N ARG A 107 18.75 -7.82 9.43
CA ARG A 107 20.17 -8.01 9.18
C ARG A 107 20.85 -6.73 8.69
N ILE A 108 20.23 -6.02 7.75
CA ILE A 108 20.72 -4.74 7.22
C ILE A 108 20.93 -3.72 8.35
N ILE A 109 19.95 -3.58 9.26
CA ILE A 109 20.03 -2.64 10.39
C ILE A 109 21.19 -2.97 11.35
N LYS A 110 21.65 -4.23 11.42
CA LYS A 110 22.77 -4.66 12.28
C LYS A 110 24.14 -4.55 11.61
N LEU A 111 24.22 -4.68 10.28
CA LEU A 111 25.50 -4.80 9.55
C LEU A 111 26.16 -3.44 9.24
N GLY A 112 25.48 -2.61 8.46
CA GLY A 112 26.13 -1.47 7.79
C GLY A 112 26.15 -0.19 8.62
N THR A 113 26.97 0.75 8.18
CA THR A 113 26.82 2.19 8.49
C THR A 113 25.47 2.72 7.97
N PRO A 114 24.99 3.88 8.42
CA PRO A 114 23.76 4.47 7.90
C PRO A 114 23.72 4.59 6.38
N GLN A 115 24.85 4.92 5.75
CA GLN A 115 24.95 5.04 4.29
C GLN A 115 24.84 3.69 3.58
N GLU A 116 25.50 2.65 4.08
CA GLU A 116 25.39 1.30 3.51
C GLU A 116 23.98 0.73 3.68
N ARG A 117 23.31 1.03 4.80
CA ARG A 117 21.89 0.67 5.01
C ARG A 117 20.99 1.32 3.96
N GLU A 118 21.20 2.59 3.64
CA GLU A 118 20.46 3.27 2.57
C GLU A 118 20.67 2.57 1.23
N GLU A 119 21.90 2.19 0.88
CA GLU A 119 22.20 1.49 -0.37
C GLU A 119 21.61 0.06 -0.44
N MET A 120 21.51 -0.65 0.69
CA MET A 120 20.86 -1.97 0.75
C MET A 120 19.32 -1.88 0.74
N ILE A 121 18.72 -0.87 1.38
CA ILE A 121 17.26 -0.73 1.54
C ILE A 121 16.62 -0.06 0.31
N PHE A 122 17.14 1.11 -0.08
CA PHE A 122 16.63 1.90 -1.18
C PHE A 122 17.73 2.82 -1.73
N PRO A 123 18.61 2.28 -2.60
CA PRO A 123 19.80 2.98 -3.04
C PRO A 123 19.50 4.26 -3.82
N LYS A 124 20.40 5.24 -3.73
CA LYS A 124 20.22 6.53 -4.43
C LYS A 124 20.18 6.32 -5.94
N GLY A 125 19.32 7.10 -6.61
CA GLY A 125 19.06 6.96 -8.05
C GLY A 125 18.08 5.84 -8.42
N SER A 126 17.61 5.04 -7.46
CA SER A 126 16.50 4.10 -7.70
C SER A 126 15.23 4.85 -8.13
N ASN A 127 14.41 4.20 -8.97
CA ASN A 127 13.12 4.77 -9.36
C ASN A 127 12.26 5.05 -8.09
N PRO A 128 11.77 6.28 -7.88
CA PRO A 128 10.93 6.62 -6.72
C PRO A 128 9.71 5.71 -6.53
N ASP A 129 9.14 5.19 -7.62
CA ASP A 129 8.00 4.26 -7.60
C ASP A 129 8.39 2.82 -7.18
N HIS A 130 9.67 2.58 -6.89
CA HIS A 130 10.21 1.34 -6.29
C HIS A 130 10.56 1.50 -4.81
N SER A 131 10.25 2.65 -4.19
CA SER A 131 10.39 2.83 -2.75
C SER A 131 9.71 1.65 -2.01
N PRO A 132 10.44 0.88 -1.18
CA PRO A 132 9.88 -0.27 -0.47
C PRO A 132 8.63 0.08 0.34
N LEU A 133 8.60 1.26 0.96
CA LEU A 133 7.44 1.74 1.71
C LEU A 133 6.22 1.96 0.81
N HIS A 134 6.41 2.55 -0.37
CA HIS A 134 5.33 2.76 -1.34
C HIS A 134 4.84 1.45 -1.92
N VAL A 135 5.75 0.55 -2.32
CA VAL A 135 5.40 -0.78 -2.84
C VAL A 135 4.64 -1.58 -1.80
N LEU A 136 5.11 -1.58 -0.54
CA LEU A 136 4.43 -2.23 0.58
C LEU A 136 2.99 -1.73 0.75
N CYS A 137 2.75 -0.42 0.61
CA CYS A 137 1.41 0.17 0.67
C CYS A 137 0.58 -0.07 -0.60
N CYS A 138 1.20 -0.31 -1.75
CA CYS A 138 0.52 -0.60 -3.01
C CYS A 138 0.11 -2.08 -3.15
N ASN A 139 0.72 -2.99 -2.38
CA ASN A 139 0.50 -4.44 -2.46
C ASN A 139 -0.86 -4.91 -1.89
N ASP A 140 -1.94 -4.19 -2.16
CA ASP A 140 -3.30 -4.66 -1.86
C ASP A 140 -3.74 -5.74 -2.87
N THR A 141 -4.83 -6.42 -2.52
CA THR A 141 -5.36 -7.53 -3.31
C THR A 141 -6.21 -7.05 -4.47
N CYS A 142 -6.27 -7.85 -5.53
CA CYS A 142 -7.17 -7.63 -6.66
C CYS A 142 -8.62 -7.50 -6.18
N SER A 143 -9.43 -6.61 -6.79
CA SER A 143 -10.84 -6.48 -6.42
C SER A 143 -11.61 -7.80 -6.53
N PHE A 144 -11.23 -8.64 -7.51
CA PHE A 144 -11.84 -9.94 -7.74
C PHE A 144 -11.79 -10.82 -6.49
N THR A 145 -10.79 -10.70 -5.62
CA THR A 145 -10.67 -11.56 -4.43
C THR A 145 -11.81 -11.38 -3.42
N TRP A 146 -12.60 -10.31 -3.52
CA TRP A 146 -13.70 -10.02 -2.60
C TRP A 146 -15.01 -9.66 -3.30
N THR A 147 -14.99 -9.41 -4.62
CA THR A 147 -16.20 -9.21 -5.44
C THR A 147 -16.58 -10.43 -6.26
N GLY A 148 -15.65 -11.35 -6.53
CA GLY A 148 -15.80 -12.35 -7.58
C GLY A 148 -16.21 -11.71 -8.91
N ALA A 149 -17.13 -12.37 -9.60
CA ALA A 149 -17.74 -11.91 -10.85
C ALA A 149 -18.86 -10.86 -10.67
N GLU A 150 -19.09 -10.35 -9.45
CA GLU A 150 -20.07 -9.28 -9.23
C GLU A 150 -19.50 -7.93 -9.71
N HIS A 151 -20.29 -7.23 -10.52
CA HIS A 151 -19.90 -5.92 -11.03
C HIS A 151 -20.08 -4.85 -9.95
N ILE A 152 -19.00 -4.13 -9.65
CA ILE A 152 -19.02 -2.98 -8.74
C ILE A 152 -18.62 -1.71 -9.49
N ASN A 153 -19.03 -0.55 -8.98
CA ASN A 153 -18.57 0.72 -9.54
C ASN A 153 -17.14 1.01 -9.04
N GLN A 154 -16.17 0.83 -9.94
CA GLN A 154 -14.74 0.97 -9.67
C GLN A 154 -14.01 1.49 -10.92
N ASP A 155 -12.85 2.10 -10.71
CA ASP A 155 -11.97 2.46 -11.83
C ASP A 155 -11.40 1.17 -12.47
N ILE A 156 -11.63 1.02 -13.77
CA ILE A 156 -11.13 -0.10 -14.57
C ILE A 156 -10.23 0.35 -15.70
N PHE A 157 -9.29 -0.51 -16.07
CA PHE A 157 -8.25 -0.20 -17.03
C PHE A 157 -8.25 -1.22 -18.18
N GLU A 158 -8.02 -0.73 -19.40
CA GLU A 158 -7.59 -1.57 -20.52
C GLU A 158 -6.08 -1.66 -20.54
N CYS A 159 -5.54 -2.86 -20.78
CA CYS A 159 -4.12 -3.08 -20.98
C CYS A 159 -3.89 -3.69 -22.36
N ARG A 160 -3.41 -2.88 -23.31
CA ARG A 160 -3.19 -3.31 -24.70
C ARG A 160 -2.04 -4.30 -24.82
N THR A 161 -1.01 -4.11 -24.01
CA THR A 161 0.16 -5.02 -23.93
C THR A 161 -0.26 -6.45 -23.53
N CYS A 162 -1.23 -6.59 -22.62
CA CYS A 162 -1.69 -7.90 -22.13
C CYS A 162 -2.97 -8.41 -22.82
N GLY A 163 -3.56 -7.65 -23.74
CA GLY A 163 -4.82 -8.01 -24.39
C GLY A 163 -6.08 -7.87 -23.52
N LEU A 164 -6.01 -7.19 -22.37
CA LEU A 164 -7.17 -6.83 -21.55
C LEU A 164 -7.90 -5.64 -22.19
N THR A 165 -8.57 -5.88 -23.30
CA THR A 165 -9.24 -4.87 -24.14
C THR A 165 -10.68 -5.28 -24.46
N GLY A 166 -11.48 -4.39 -25.03
CA GLY A 166 -12.88 -4.67 -25.35
C GLY A 166 -13.73 -4.86 -24.09
N THR A 167 -14.26 -6.07 -23.87
CA THR A 167 -15.02 -6.42 -22.67
C THR A 167 -14.14 -6.70 -21.45
N LEU A 168 -12.86 -7.04 -21.65
CA LEU A 168 -11.93 -7.38 -20.57
C LEU A 168 -11.26 -6.14 -19.97
N CYS A 169 -11.02 -6.15 -18.66
CA CYS A 169 -10.36 -5.07 -17.95
C CYS A 169 -9.65 -5.55 -16.67
N CYS A 170 -8.86 -4.67 -16.07
CA CYS A 170 -8.27 -4.91 -14.76
C CYS A 170 -8.61 -3.79 -13.76
N CYS A 171 -8.66 -4.12 -12.47
CA CYS A 171 -8.85 -3.14 -11.40
C CYS A 171 -7.60 -2.27 -11.17
N THR A 172 -7.74 -1.26 -10.31
CA THR A 172 -6.65 -0.35 -9.93
C THR A 172 -5.42 -1.08 -9.36
N GLU A 173 -5.62 -2.09 -8.51
CA GLU A 173 -4.53 -2.86 -7.89
C GLU A 173 -3.75 -3.66 -8.93
N CYS A 174 -4.43 -4.30 -9.88
CA CYS A 174 -3.80 -5.03 -10.97
C CYS A 174 -3.08 -4.09 -11.95
N ALA A 175 -3.64 -2.92 -12.25
CA ALA A 175 -2.98 -1.92 -13.09
C ALA A 175 -1.64 -1.47 -12.50
N ARG A 176 -1.55 -1.34 -11.16
CA ARG A 176 -0.34 -0.92 -10.44
C ARG A 176 0.69 -2.02 -10.25
N VAL A 177 0.26 -3.27 -10.15
CA VAL A 177 1.12 -4.41 -9.79
C VAL A 177 1.43 -5.29 -11.00
N CYS A 178 0.40 -5.76 -11.70
CA CYS A 178 0.52 -6.73 -12.79
C CYS A 178 0.85 -6.05 -14.12
N HIS A 179 0.37 -4.83 -14.33
CA HIS A 179 0.50 -4.11 -15.59
C HIS A 179 1.38 -2.85 -15.47
N LYS A 180 2.26 -2.85 -14.47
CA LYS A 180 3.22 -1.75 -14.27
C LYS A 180 4.14 -1.65 -15.48
N GLY A 181 4.21 -0.47 -16.07
CA GLY A 181 5.05 -0.21 -17.25
C GLY A 181 4.45 -0.67 -18.59
N HIS A 182 3.21 -1.18 -18.60
CA HIS A 182 2.51 -1.55 -19.83
C HIS A 182 1.69 -0.37 -20.40
N ASP A 183 1.17 -0.50 -21.62
CA ASP A 183 0.15 0.42 -22.16
C ASP A 183 -1.21 0.14 -21.51
N CYS A 184 -1.34 0.60 -20.26
CA CYS A 184 -2.49 0.42 -19.39
C CYS A 184 -3.18 1.77 -19.16
N LYS A 185 -4.44 1.90 -19.57
CA LYS A 185 -5.19 3.16 -19.58
C LYS A 185 -6.56 3.00 -18.95
N LEU A 186 -7.01 4.03 -18.23
CA LEU A 186 -8.34 4.08 -17.62
C LEU A 186 -9.43 4.04 -18.71
N LYS A 187 -10.38 3.11 -18.60
CA LYS A 187 -11.57 3.09 -19.45
C LYS A 187 -12.59 4.11 -18.92
N ARG A 188 -13.06 5.01 -19.79
CA ARG A 188 -14.09 6.01 -19.46
C ARG A 188 -15.52 5.51 -19.63
N THR A 189 -15.69 4.37 -20.29
CA THR A 189 -16.97 3.71 -20.58
C THR A 189 -17.15 2.52 -19.63
N SER A 190 -18.39 2.26 -19.18
CA SER A 190 -18.75 1.18 -18.24
C SER A 190 -18.19 1.37 -16.83
N PRO A 191 -18.86 2.16 -15.96
CA PRO A 191 -18.38 2.42 -14.60
C PRO A 191 -18.44 1.17 -13.70
N THR A 192 -19.21 0.15 -14.08
CA THR A 192 -19.40 -1.08 -13.30
C THR A 192 -18.76 -2.28 -13.99
N ALA A 193 -17.85 -2.95 -13.31
CA ALA A 193 -17.16 -4.15 -13.81
C ALA A 193 -16.49 -4.93 -12.65
N TYR A 194 -16.12 -6.19 -12.90
CA TYR A 194 -15.16 -6.93 -12.09
C TYR A 194 -13.79 -6.97 -12.80
N CYS A 195 -12.78 -7.54 -12.15
CA CYS A 195 -11.42 -7.60 -12.69
C CYS A 195 -11.14 -8.93 -13.40
N ASP A 196 -10.72 -8.87 -14.66
CA ASP A 196 -10.41 -10.03 -15.53
C ASP A 196 -8.91 -10.34 -15.59
N CYS A 197 -8.09 -9.69 -14.76
CA CYS A 197 -6.62 -9.82 -14.83
C CYS A 197 -6.16 -11.28 -14.75
N TRP A 198 -6.84 -12.09 -13.93
CA TRP A 198 -6.49 -13.50 -13.72
C TRP A 198 -6.79 -14.37 -14.95
N GLU A 199 -7.76 -13.99 -15.80
CA GLU A 199 -8.12 -14.76 -16.99
C GLU A 199 -7.06 -14.67 -18.11
N LYS A 200 -6.31 -13.56 -18.14
CA LYS A 200 -5.28 -13.31 -19.18
C LYS A 200 -3.86 -13.32 -18.65
N CYS A 201 -3.66 -13.18 -17.35
CA CYS A 201 -2.35 -12.98 -16.75
C CYS A 201 -2.21 -13.74 -15.43
N LYS A 202 -0.97 -14.06 -15.06
CA LYS A 202 -0.63 -14.51 -13.71
C LYS A 202 -0.77 -13.35 -12.74
N CYS A 203 -1.97 -13.17 -12.19
CA CYS A 203 -2.31 -12.01 -11.38
C CYS A 203 -1.58 -12.04 -10.03
N LYS A 204 -0.48 -11.27 -9.93
CA LYS A 204 0.32 -11.09 -8.71
C LYS A 204 -0.50 -10.48 -7.55
N ALA A 205 -1.57 -9.74 -7.86
CA ALA A 205 -2.44 -9.12 -6.88
C ALA A 205 -3.44 -10.09 -6.23
N LEU A 206 -3.53 -11.36 -6.67
CA LEU A 206 -4.28 -12.39 -5.94
C LEU A 206 -3.57 -12.78 -4.64
N ILE A 207 -2.24 -12.76 -4.63
CA ILE A 207 -1.42 -13.17 -3.48
C ILE A 207 -1.41 -12.05 -2.44
N MET A 208 -1.97 -12.25 -1.25
CA MET A 208 -1.95 -11.20 -0.22
C MET A 208 -0.60 -11.12 0.52
N GLY A 209 0.04 -12.27 0.77
CA GLY A 209 1.18 -12.42 1.68
C GLY A 209 0.77 -12.28 3.17
N ASN A 210 1.68 -12.61 4.10
CA ASN A 210 1.36 -12.55 5.53
C ASN A 210 1.08 -11.09 5.99
N GLN A 211 -0.19 -10.76 6.27
CA GLN A 211 -0.60 -9.39 6.59
C GLN A 211 -0.08 -8.88 7.94
N THR A 212 0.14 -9.77 8.92
CA THR A 212 0.70 -9.40 10.23
C THR A 212 2.14 -8.93 10.05
N VAL A 213 2.96 -9.74 9.36
CA VAL A 213 4.36 -9.42 9.07
C VAL A 213 4.47 -8.22 8.12
N ARG A 214 3.54 -8.08 7.17
CA ARG A 214 3.45 -6.88 6.30
C ARG A 214 3.30 -5.60 7.13
N TYR A 215 2.43 -5.63 8.14
CA TYR A 215 2.20 -4.48 9.02
C TYR A 215 3.38 -4.22 9.95
N GLU A 216 4.01 -5.27 10.47
CA GLU A 216 5.24 -5.12 11.24
C GLU A 216 6.33 -4.44 10.41
N LEU A 217 6.59 -4.93 9.20
CA LEU A 217 7.55 -4.35 8.28
C LEU A 217 7.24 -2.87 7.98
N LEU A 218 5.96 -2.52 7.81
CA LEU A 218 5.54 -1.12 7.65
C LEU A 218 6.00 -0.27 8.84
N THR A 219 5.71 -0.71 10.07
CA THR A 219 6.07 0.04 11.27
C THR A 219 7.59 0.18 11.44
N ARG A 220 8.34 -0.87 11.11
CA ARG A 220 9.81 -0.85 11.08
C ARG A 220 10.34 0.14 10.06
N LEU A 221 9.80 0.14 8.83
CA LEU A 221 10.22 1.08 7.79
C LEU A 221 9.94 2.53 8.16
N VAL A 222 8.77 2.83 8.73
CA VAL A 222 8.41 4.18 9.17
C VAL A 222 9.35 4.69 10.26
N LYS A 223 9.67 3.85 11.24
CA LYS A 223 10.51 4.22 12.39
C LYS A 223 12.01 4.24 12.06
N GLU A 224 12.47 3.19 11.40
CA GLU A 224 13.84 2.84 10.99
C GLU A 224 14.47 3.69 9.89
N THR A 225 13.65 4.29 9.02
CA THR A 225 14.13 4.87 7.76
C THR A 225 13.62 6.29 7.56
N ASN A 226 14.06 6.93 6.47
CA ASN A 226 13.53 8.21 6.01
C ASN A 226 12.65 8.06 4.75
N LEU A 227 12.18 6.84 4.43
CA LEU A 227 11.37 6.59 3.23
C LEU A 227 10.05 7.38 3.22
N VAL A 228 9.49 7.70 4.39
CA VAL A 228 8.29 8.57 4.53
C VAL A 228 8.50 9.99 3.99
N CYS A 229 9.75 10.44 3.91
CA CYS A 229 10.12 11.76 3.40
C CYS A 229 10.31 11.78 1.88
N LEU A 230 10.36 10.61 1.22
CA LEU A 230 10.65 10.51 -0.21
C LEU A 230 9.34 10.47 -0.99
N PRO A 231 9.07 11.42 -1.90
CA PRO A 231 7.90 11.36 -2.76
C PRO A 231 8.08 10.33 -3.88
N ASN A 232 6.97 9.92 -4.49
CA ASN A 232 6.97 9.09 -5.69
C ASN A 232 7.35 9.89 -6.96
N SER A 233 7.32 9.26 -8.14
CA SER A 233 7.73 9.90 -9.40
C SER A 233 6.85 11.11 -9.79
N ARG A 234 5.64 11.21 -9.23
CA ARG A 234 4.70 12.32 -9.43
C ARG A 234 4.84 13.42 -8.37
N GLY A 235 5.81 13.31 -7.47
CA GLY A 235 5.97 14.23 -6.34
C GLY A 235 4.96 14.01 -5.21
N GLU A 236 4.13 12.96 -5.28
CA GLU A 236 3.13 12.68 -4.25
C GLU A 236 3.78 11.97 -3.05
N SER A 237 3.42 12.40 -1.83
CA SER A 237 3.85 11.72 -0.61
C SER A 237 3.07 10.41 -0.41
N ILE A 238 3.61 9.54 0.44
CA ILE A 238 2.94 8.31 0.84
C ILE A 238 1.57 8.57 1.50
N LEU A 239 1.43 9.64 2.29
CA LEU A 239 0.16 10.01 2.92
C LEU A 239 -0.89 10.45 1.89
N LEU A 240 -0.49 11.18 0.83
CA LEU A 240 -1.38 11.53 -0.26
C LEU A 240 -1.84 10.29 -1.04
N PHE A 241 -0.93 9.34 -1.28
CA PHE A 241 -1.27 8.07 -1.90
C PHE A 241 -2.27 7.27 -1.03
N LEU A 242 -2.00 7.15 0.26
CA LEU A 242 -2.83 6.38 1.20
C LEU A 242 -4.22 6.98 1.37
N VAL A 243 -4.34 8.31 1.50
CA VAL A 243 -5.65 8.95 1.67
C VAL A 243 -6.54 8.78 0.43
N GLN A 244 -5.95 8.82 -0.77
CA GLN A 244 -6.68 8.56 -2.01
C GLN A 244 -7.11 7.09 -2.11
N THR A 245 -6.21 6.17 -1.77
CA THR A 245 -6.46 4.73 -1.82
C THR A 245 -7.54 4.32 -0.82
N VAL A 246 -7.44 4.75 0.44
CA VAL A 246 -8.46 4.51 1.47
C VAL A 246 -9.80 5.14 1.08
N GLY A 247 -9.77 6.36 0.54
CA GLY A 247 -10.97 7.04 0.08
C GLY A 247 -11.71 6.27 -1.02
N ARG A 248 -10.98 5.77 -2.01
CA ARG A 248 -11.51 4.94 -3.09
C ARG A 248 -12.03 3.59 -2.56
N GLN A 249 -11.22 2.86 -1.80
CA GLN A 249 -11.62 1.57 -1.21
C GLN A 249 -12.89 1.69 -0.35
N ASN A 250 -13.03 2.75 0.45
CA ASN A 250 -14.24 2.98 1.24
C ASN A 250 -15.49 3.12 0.38
N GLN A 251 -15.38 3.73 -0.80
CA GLN A 251 -16.49 3.90 -1.72
C GLN A 251 -16.88 2.57 -2.36
N GLU A 252 -15.90 1.86 -2.93
CA GLU A 252 -16.08 0.54 -3.56
C GLU A 252 -16.68 -0.47 -2.57
N GLN A 253 -16.10 -0.60 -1.38
CA GLN A 253 -16.52 -1.58 -0.37
C GLN A 253 -17.90 -1.30 0.23
N ARG A 254 -18.28 -0.02 0.40
CA ARG A 254 -19.62 0.34 0.88
C ARG A 254 -20.70 -0.01 -0.13
N GLN A 255 -20.42 0.23 -1.41
CA GLN A 255 -21.36 -0.10 -2.48
C GLN A 255 -21.60 -1.60 -2.52
N PHE A 256 -20.53 -2.40 -2.51
CA PHE A 256 -20.64 -3.86 -2.51
C PHE A 256 -21.40 -4.42 -1.31
N ARG A 257 -21.12 -3.94 -0.09
CA ARG A 257 -21.84 -4.35 1.13
C ARG A 257 -23.34 -4.06 1.07
N ASN A 258 -23.75 -2.97 0.43
CA ASN A 258 -25.16 -2.61 0.30
C ASN A 258 -25.87 -3.45 -0.77
N SER A 259 -25.12 -3.98 -1.74
CA SER A 259 -25.65 -4.84 -2.81
C SER A 259 -25.84 -6.29 -2.36
N ARG A 260 -25.07 -6.79 -1.38
CA ARG A 260 -25.16 -8.18 -0.91
C ARG A 260 -26.46 -8.42 -0.12
N PRO A 261 -27.36 -9.32 -0.54
CA PRO A 261 -28.52 -9.72 0.26
C PRO A 261 -28.05 -10.36 1.57
N ARG A 262 -28.65 -9.97 2.70
CA ARG A 262 -28.33 -10.46 4.07
C ARG A 262 -28.44 -11.99 4.25
N THR A 263 -28.92 -12.73 3.26
CA THR A 263 -29.20 -14.16 3.29
C THR A 263 -28.25 -15.01 2.42
N ALA A 264 -27.27 -14.42 1.73
CA ALA A 264 -26.40 -15.17 0.80
C ALA A 264 -25.32 -16.03 1.49
N SER A 265 -25.14 -15.92 2.81
CA SER A 265 -24.14 -16.71 3.55
C SER A 265 -24.53 -18.18 3.77
N SER A 266 -25.74 -18.62 3.38
CA SER A 266 -26.20 -20.01 3.61
C SER A 266 -26.40 -20.86 2.36
N ASN A 267 -26.32 -20.31 1.14
CA ASN A 267 -26.81 -21.00 -0.07
C ASN A 267 -25.75 -21.42 -1.10
N SER A 268 -24.44 -21.30 -0.85
CA SER A 268 -23.44 -21.84 -1.80
C SER A 268 -23.30 -23.37 -1.77
N ARG A 269 -24.10 -24.09 -0.97
CA ARG A 269 -24.04 -25.56 -0.86
C ARG A 269 -24.85 -26.34 -1.89
N ASN A 270 -25.63 -25.70 -2.76
CA ASN A 270 -26.35 -26.41 -3.82
C ASN A 270 -25.66 -26.22 -5.18
N LYS A 271 -24.54 -26.93 -5.37
CA LYS A 271 -23.90 -27.08 -6.67
C LYS A 271 -24.65 -28.16 -7.46
N THR A 272 -25.23 -27.79 -8.60
CA THR A 272 -25.60 -28.75 -9.64
C THR A 272 -24.32 -29.12 -10.39
N PRO A 273 -24.12 -30.39 -10.79
CA PRO A 273 -22.89 -30.82 -11.43
C PRO A 273 -22.98 -30.46 -12.92
N SER A 274 -22.38 -29.34 -13.32
CA SER A 274 -22.20 -29.05 -14.74
C SER A 274 -20.91 -28.26 -15.01
N SER A 275 -20.05 -28.88 -15.82
CA SER A 275 -18.90 -28.38 -16.56
C SER A 275 -17.57 -28.16 -15.82
N ASP A 276 -16.57 -28.94 -16.26
CA ASP A 276 -15.15 -28.99 -15.89
C ASP A 276 -14.34 -27.70 -16.15
N ILE A 277 -14.99 -26.52 -16.25
CA ILE A 277 -14.33 -25.22 -16.50
C ILE A 277 -14.17 -24.41 -15.19
N GLU A 278 -14.88 -24.76 -14.11
CA GLU A 278 -14.77 -24.07 -12.82
C GLU A 278 -13.44 -24.31 -12.06
N SER A 279 -12.53 -25.13 -12.59
CA SER A 279 -11.31 -25.55 -11.89
C SER A 279 -10.22 -24.48 -11.78
N ASP A 280 -10.25 -23.42 -12.60
CA ASP A 280 -9.17 -22.42 -12.68
C ASP A 280 -9.53 -21.06 -12.07
N MET A 281 -10.76 -20.88 -11.57
CA MET A 281 -11.19 -19.59 -11.00
C MET A 281 -10.57 -19.36 -9.62
N PRO A 282 -9.91 -18.21 -9.39
CA PRO A 282 -9.32 -17.87 -8.09
C PRO A 282 -10.36 -17.75 -6.96
N GLU A 283 -9.91 -17.97 -5.72
CA GLU A 283 -10.69 -17.68 -4.52
C GLU A 283 -11.09 -16.19 -4.47
N HIS A 284 -12.37 -15.95 -4.17
CA HIS A 284 -12.97 -14.63 -4.32
C HIS A 284 -14.00 -14.24 -3.23
N ASP A 285 -14.13 -15.06 -2.18
CA ASP A 285 -14.97 -14.79 -1.01
C ASP A 285 -14.20 -14.15 0.16
N LEU A 286 -13.03 -13.57 -0.12
CA LEU A 286 -12.17 -12.96 0.91
C LEU A 286 -12.77 -11.65 1.43
N GLU A 287 -12.32 -11.25 2.62
CA GLU A 287 -12.63 -9.91 3.11
C GLU A 287 -11.93 -8.81 2.27
N PRO A 288 -12.60 -7.69 2.00
CA PRO A 288 -11.96 -6.56 1.31
C PRO A 288 -10.72 -6.03 2.06
N PRO A 289 -9.71 -5.53 1.34
CA PRO A 289 -8.44 -5.12 1.94
C PRO A 289 -8.62 -3.96 2.93
N ARG A 290 -7.93 -4.08 4.07
CA ARG A 290 -7.92 -3.07 5.16
C ARG A 290 -6.53 -2.51 5.47
N PHE A 291 -5.48 -3.01 4.80
CA PHE A 291 -4.09 -2.65 5.07
C PHE A 291 -3.85 -1.15 4.88
N SER A 292 -4.25 -0.59 3.73
CA SER A 292 -4.12 0.84 3.43
C SER A 292 -4.72 1.75 4.50
N ARG A 293 -5.83 1.33 5.14
CA ARG A 293 -6.45 2.06 6.24
C ARG A 293 -5.58 2.06 7.50
N ARG A 294 -5.06 0.90 7.88
CA ARG A 294 -4.14 0.76 9.03
C ARG A 294 -2.83 1.52 8.79
N ALA A 295 -2.32 1.47 7.56
CA ALA A 295 -1.13 2.20 7.18
C ALA A 295 -1.34 3.72 7.26
N LEU A 296 -2.47 4.22 6.75
CA LEU A 296 -2.81 5.64 6.86
C LEU A 296 -2.85 6.09 8.32
N ASP A 297 -3.52 5.33 9.19
CA ASP A 297 -3.60 5.64 10.62
C ASP A 297 -2.21 5.68 11.28
N CYS A 298 -1.38 4.68 11.03
CA CYS A 298 0.00 4.62 11.51
C CYS A 298 0.84 5.83 11.05
N LEU A 299 0.75 6.21 9.77
CA LEU A 299 1.56 7.32 9.22
C LEU A 299 1.02 8.70 9.62
N LEU A 300 -0.26 8.84 9.96
CA LEU A 300 -0.78 10.08 10.57
C LEU A 300 -0.26 10.28 12.00
N GLY A 301 0.14 9.19 12.67
CA GLY A 301 0.82 9.20 13.96
C GLY A 301 2.33 9.48 13.90
N ASP A 302 2.93 9.55 12.70
CA ASP A 302 4.35 9.77 12.51
C ASP A 302 4.66 11.20 12.07
N TRP A 303 5.49 11.91 12.86
CA TRP A 303 5.80 13.32 12.58
C TRP A 303 6.54 13.52 11.26
N LYS A 304 7.47 12.63 10.89
CA LYS A 304 8.23 12.77 9.65
C LYS A 304 7.32 12.66 8.43
N ALA A 305 6.39 11.70 8.43
CA ALA A 305 5.38 11.53 7.39
C ALA A 305 4.44 12.75 7.32
N VAL A 306 3.88 13.19 8.45
CA VAL A 306 2.97 14.34 8.53
C VAL A 306 3.66 15.61 8.04
N LYS A 307 4.87 15.90 8.54
CA LYS A 307 5.70 17.02 8.10
C LYS A 307 5.97 16.95 6.60
N SER A 308 6.40 15.79 6.08
CA SER A 308 6.69 15.58 4.66
C SER A 308 5.48 15.89 3.77
N MET A 309 4.30 15.38 4.14
CA MET A 309 3.05 15.67 3.43
C MET A 309 2.69 17.16 3.50
N ILE A 310 2.65 17.72 4.71
CA ILE A 310 2.23 19.11 4.94
C ILE A 310 3.22 20.10 4.35
N MET A 311 4.48 19.76 4.15
CA MET A 311 5.51 20.62 3.54
C MET A 311 5.79 20.28 2.07
N SER A 312 5.06 19.32 1.47
CA SER A 312 5.25 18.99 0.04
C SER A 312 5.09 20.23 -0.86
N GLY A 313 6.01 20.40 -1.81
CA GLY A 313 5.99 21.51 -2.76
C GLY A 313 6.53 22.85 -2.23
N THR A 314 6.97 22.95 -0.97
CA THR A 314 7.74 24.13 -0.53
C THR A 314 9.16 24.06 -1.09
N LYS A 315 9.66 25.17 -1.63
CA LYS A 315 11.09 25.31 -1.93
C LYS A 315 11.82 25.60 -0.63
N ASP A 316 12.96 24.97 -0.41
CA ASP A 316 13.85 25.37 0.69
C ASP A 316 14.23 26.84 0.51
N THR A 317 14.08 27.62 1.56
CA THR A 317 14.32 29.06 1.60
C THR A 317 15.82 29.37 1.53
N SER A 318 16.50 29.00 0.45
CA SER A 318 17.85 29.45 0.11
C SER A 318 17.86 30.68 -0.80
N ASP A 319 16.73 31.01 -1.43
CA ASP A 319 16.56 32.25 -2.21
C ASP A 319 15.98 33.36 -1.31
N HIS A 320 16.87 34.06 -0.61
CA HIS A 320 16.57 35.37 -0.04
C HIS A 320 16.26 36.36 -1.18
N PHE A 321 15.36 37.32 -0.93
CA PHE A 321 14.85 38.39 -1.81
C PHE A 321 13.50 38.14 -2.52
N ILE A 322 12.40 38.03 -1.76
CA ILE A 322 11.06 38.41 -2.25
C ILE A 322 10.28 39.15 -1.15
N ASP A 323 9.78 40.35 -1.49
CA ASP A 323 9.19 41.38 -0.63
C ASP A 323 7.73 41.09 -0.16
N GLN A 324 7.29 39.82 -0.19
CA GLN A 324 5.91 39.43 0.20
C GLN A 324 5.86 38.06 0.92
N PRO A 325 5.98 38.04 2.27
CA PRO A 325 5.97 36.80 3.07
C PRO A 325 4.70 35.96 2.91
N TYR A 326 3.55 36.61 2.70
CA TYR A 326 2.24 35.96 2.59
C TYR A 326 2.05 35.18 1.28
N VAL A 327 2.70 35.60 0.18
CA VAL A 327 2.58 34.93 -1.12
C VAL A 327 3.48 33.72 -1.22
N VAL A 328 4.68 33.76 -0.63
CA VAL A 328 5.64 32.63 -0.60
C VAL A 328 5.05 31.42 0.13
N GLY A 329 4.31 31.65 1.22
CA GLY A 329 3.64 30.59 2.01
C GLY A 329 2.50 29.86 1.30
N GLN A 330 2.07 30.33 0.12
CA GLN A 330 1.01 29.72 -0.70
C GLN A 330 1.52 29.00 -1.94
N THR A 331 2.83 28.95 -2.17
CA THR A 331 3.41 28.22 -3.29
C THR A 331 3.39 26.70 -3.05
N GLY A 332 3.19 25.94 -4.13
CA GLY A 332 3.25 24.47 -4.10
C GLY A 332 2.17 23.80 -3.25
N THR A 333 0.97 24.38 -3.11
CA THR A 333 -0.08 23.84 -2.21
C THR A 333 -0.97 22.80 -2.87
N THR A 334 -0.91 22.57 -4.18
CA THR A 334 -1.85 21.70 -4.90
C THR A 334 -1.92 20.29 -4.30
N LEU A 335 -0.79 19.67 -3.97
CA LEU A 335 -0.75 18.34 -3.38
C LEU A 335 -1.28 18.33 -1.93
N LEU A 336 -0.98 19.37 -1.17
CA LEU A 336 -1.50 19.56 0.18
C LEU A 336 -3.01 19.77 0.18
N ASP A 337 -3.54 20.62 -0.70
CA ASP A 337 -4.97 20.88 -0.80
C ASP A 337 -5.71 19.62 -1.28
N LYS A 338 -5.13 18.85 -2.21
CA LYS A 338 -5.62 17.53 -2.63
C LYS A 338 -5.64 16.54 -1.46
N PHE A 339 -4.61 16.52 -0.62
CA PHE A 339 -4.57 15.72 0.60
C PHE A 339 -5.70 16.12 1.56
N THR A 340 -5.76 17.41 1.93
CA THR A 340 -6.74 17.95 2.89
C THR A 340 -8.18 17.68 2.45
N HIS A 341 -8.49 17.96 1.18
CA HIS A 341 -9.80 17.68 0.60
C HIS A 341 -10.13 16.17 0.66
N CYS A 342 -9.21 15.32 0.19
CA CYS A 342 -9.44 13.87 0.18
C CYS A 342 -9.61 13.30 1.58
N PHE A 343 -8.82 13.78 2.55
CA PHE A 343 -8.88 13.36 3.95
C PHE A 343 -10.23 13.70 4.60
N PHE A 344 -10.78 14.88 4.30
CA PHE A 344 -12.05 15.30 4.91
C PHE A 344 -13.27 14.66 4.24
N VAL A 345 -13.25 14.50 2.93
CA VAL A 345 -14.42 13.99 2.18
C VAL A 345 -14.45 12.46 2.15
N LYS A 346 -13.31 11.83 1.82
CA LYS A 346 -13.30 10.41 1.45
C LYS A 346 -12.89 9.47 2.59
N CYS A 347 -12.22 9.99 3.61
CA CYS A 347 -11.81 9.19 4.77
C CYS A 347 -12.74 9.43 5.95
N GLN A 348 -13.24 8.35 6.57
CA GLN A 348 -13.90 8.40 7.89
C GLN A 348 -12.93 8.29 9.07
N MET A 349 -11.63 8.40 8.78
CA MET A 349 -10.57 8.27 9.77
C MET A 349 -10.64 9.36 10.82
N VAL A 350 -10.11 9.05 12.00
CA VAL A 350 -10.11 9.93 13.15
C VAL A 350 -9.10 11.06 12.89
N LEU A 351 -9.61 12.27 12.70
CA LEU A 351 -8.82 13.49 12.55
C LEU A 351 -7.91 13.73 13.76
N ASP A 352 -8.29 13.22 14.94
CA ASP A 352 -7.57 13.44 16.18
C ASP A 352 -6.13 12.90 16.13
N VAL A 353 -5.84 11.78 15.45
CA VAL A 353 -4.45 11.27 15.34
C VAL A 353 -3.53 12.29 14.67
N LEU A 354 -3.96 12.89 13.56
CA LEU A 354 -3.21 13.93 12.86
C LEU A 354 -3.00 15.17 13.75
N LEU A 355 -4.07 15.60 14.41
CA LEU A 355 -4.03 16.79 15.28
C LEU A 355 -3.14 16.56 16.51
N GLU A 356 -3.22 15.39 17.14
CA GLU A 356 -2.38 15.00 18.27
C GLU A 356 -0.91 14.99 17.86
N THR A 357 -0.56 14.43 16.70
CA THR A 357 0.81 14.46 16.16
C THR A 357 1.32 15.90 15.99
N ILE A 358 0.54 16.78 15.35
CA ILE A 358 0.92 18.18 15.14
C ILE A 358 1.05 18.93 16.47
N ILE A 359 0.07 18.80 17.37
CA ILE A 359 0.03 19.51 18.65
C ILE A 359 1.16 19.04 19.57
N LYS A 360 1.48 17.74 19.58
CA LYS A 360 2.60 17.18 20.33
C LYS A 360 3.92 17.82 19.90
N GLU A 361 4.15 17.94 18.59
CA GLU A 361 5.39 18.50 18.05
C GLU A 361 5.48 20.02 18.22
N MET A 362 4.35 20.74 18.19
CA MET A 362 4.31 22.16 18.57
C MET A 362 4.69 22.38 20.04
N LYS A 363 4.51 21.39 20.91
CA LYS A 363 4.88 21.44 22.34
C LYS A 363 6.25 20.83 22.64
N ASN A 364 7.04 20.54 21.60
CA ASN A 364 8.36 19.96 21.77
C ASN A 364 9.26 20.90 22.62
N PRO A 365 10.02 20.38 23.60
CA PRO A 365 10.86 21.20 24.46
C PRO A 365 12.00 21.90 23.72
N ASP A 366 12.40 21.42 22.53
CA ASP A 366 13.36 22.10 21.66
C ASP A 366 12.66 23.25 20.90
N PRO A 367 13.01 24.53 21.17
CA PRO A 367 12.38 25.67 20.50
C PRO A 367 12.48 25.61 18.99
N LYS A 368 13.58 25.10 18.42
CA LYS A 368 13.74 25.00 16.96
C LYS A 368 12.73 24.03 16.35
N GLN A 369 12.49 22.91 17.03
CA GLN A 369 11.51 21.91 16.57
C GLN A 369 10.08 22.41 16.76
N SER A 370 9.80 23.03 17.91
CA SER A 370 8.50 23.65 18.20
C SER A 370 8.16 24.73 17.17
N ASP A 371 9.07 25.68 16.91
CA ASP A 371 8.85 26.76 15.94
C ASP A 371 8.63 26.23 14.52
N TYR A 372 9.41 25.22 14.13
CA TYR A 372 9.21 24.56 12.83
C TYR A 372 7.85 23.84 12.78
N ALA A 373 7.45 23.15 13.84
CA ALA A 373 6.14 22.50 13.92
C ALA A 373 4.98 23.50 13.88
N VAL A 374 5.13 24.69 14.48
CA VAL A 374 4.18 25.79 14.35
C VAL A 374 4.07 26.26 12.89
N SER A 375 5.19 26.37 12.17
CA SER A 375 5.20 26.71 10.74
C SER A 375 4.46 25.67 9.88
N VAL A 376 4.72 24.38 10.14
CA VAL A 376 4.00 23.25 9.51
C VAL A 376 2.50 23.34 9.80
N ALA A 377 2.13 23.55 11.07
CA ALA A 377 0.73 23.66 11.49
C ALA A 377 0.01 24.84 10.80
N ARG A 378 0.65 26.01 10.70
CA ARG A 378 0.11 27.16 9.95
C ARG A 378 -0.13 26.82 8.49
N ARG A 379 0.81 26.13 7.82
CA ARG A 379 0.62 25.71 6.43
C ARG A 379 -0.57 24.76 6.27
N PHE A 380 -0.75 23.82 7.19
CA PHE A 380 -1.92 22.95 7.20
C PHE A 380 -3.23 23.71 7.43
N VAL A 381 -3.27 24.62 8.40
CA VAL A 381 -4.45 25.48 8.67
C VAL A 381 -4.82 26.28 7.42
N ARG A 382 -3.87 26.90 6.71
CA ARG A 382 -4.14 27.61 5.44
C ARG A 382 -4.79 26.71 4.39
N SER A 383 -4.35 25.46 4.26
CA SER A 383 -4.99 24.48 3.39
C SER A 383 -6.42 24.20 3.82
N VAL A 384 -6.64 23.99 5.12
CA VAL A 384 -7.97 23.77 5.69
C VAL A 384 -8.89 24.98 5.47
N VAL A 385 -8.39 26.21 5.58
CA VAL A 385 -9.16 27.44 5.26
C VAL A 385 -9.58 27.45 3.79
N ARG A 386 -8.65 27.19 2.84
CA ARG A 386 -9.00 27.12 1.40
C ARG A 386 -10.08 26.07 1.13
N ILE A 387 -9.91 24.87 1.69
CA ILE A 387 -10.89 23.78 1.54
C ILE A 387 -12.22 24.10 2.22
N PHE A 388 -12.20 24.77 3.38
CA PHE A 388 -13.41 25.21 4.07
C PHE A 388 -14.21 26.23 3.25
N VAL A 389 -13.54 27.18 2.59
CA VAL A 389 -14.20 28.14 1.69
C VAL A 389 -14.84 27.42 0.51
N ILE A 390 -14.14 26.46 -0.11
CA ILE A 390 -14.69 25.64 -1.20
C ILE A 390 -15.95 24.92 -0.74
N PHE A 391 -15.90 24.20 0.38
CA PHE A 391 -17.08 23.51 0.91
C PHE A 391 -18.21 24.48 1.28
N SER A 392 -17.90 25.65 1.84
CA SER A 392 -18.92 26.62 2.21
C SER A 392 -19.68 27.17 0.99
N ILE A 393 -18.99 27.31 -0.15
CA ILE A 393 -19.60 27.71 -1.43
C ILE A 393 -20.39 26.56 -2.04
N GLU A 394 -19.78 25.36 -2.15
CA GLU A 394 -20.43 24.18 -2.75
C GLU A 394 -21.67 23.71 -1.97
N MET A 395 -21.68 23.96 -0.66
CA MET A 395 -22.75 23.54 0.25
C MET A 395 -23.73 24.66 0.60
N ALA A 396 -23.58 25.86 0.00
CA ALA A 396 -24.58 26.90 0.10
C ALA A 396 -25.92 26.35 -0.41
N PRO A 397 -27.02 26.53 0.33
CA PRO A 397 -28.30 25.94 -0.04
C PRO A 397 -28.78 26.54 -1.36
N ASN A 398 -28.62 25.80 -2.46
CA ASN A 398 -29.35 26.06 -3.69
C ASN A 398 -30.84 25.88 -3.38
N SER A 399 -31.65 26.89 -3.70
CA SER A 399 -33.08 27.00 -3.40
C SER A 399 -33.96 25.87 -3.94
N THR A 400 -33.40 24.86 -4.62
CA THR A 400 -34.14 23.88 -5.42
C THR A 400 -34.00 22.40 -5.03
N LYS A 401 -33.12 21.97 -4.09
CA LYS A 401 -33.11 20.54 -3.68
C LYS A 401 -32.75 20.32 -2.20
N ARG A 402 -33.78 20.15 -1.35
CA ARG A 402 -33.64 19.49 -0.04
C ARG A 402 -33.40 17.98 -0.26
N ARG A 403 -32.15 17.53 -0.23
CA ARG A 403 -31.79 16.11 -0.03
C ARG A 403 -31.10 15.95 1.34
N GLY A 404 -31.30 14.79 1.98
CA GLY A 404 -31.20 14.54 3.43
C GLY A 404 -29.98 15.10 4.19
N LEU A 405 -30.25 15.60 5.40
CA LEU A 405 -29.37 16.45 6.21
C LEU A 405 -28.19 15.77 6.96
N SER A 406 -28.02 14.44 6.95
CA SER A 406 -27.13 13.82 7.95
C SER A 406 -25.64 13.73 7.59
N ASN A 407 -25.28 13.56 6.31
CA ASN A 407 -23.88 13.33 5.91
C ASN A 407 -23.19 14.53 5.23
N HIS A 408 -23.96 15.54 4.81
CA HIS A 408 -23.41 16.68 4.08
C HIS A 408 -22.52 17.55 4.98
N ASN A 409 -22.86 17.76 6.26
CA ASN A 409 -22.09 18.66 7.15
C ASN A 409 -20.78 18.06 7.71
N LEU A 410 -20.44 16.80 7.39
CA LEU A 410 -19.29 16.11 7.97
C LEU A 410 -17.92 16.73 7.57
N PRO A 411 -17.67 17.15 6.32
CA PRO A 411 -16.43 17.81 5.97
C PRO A 411 -16.29 19.18 6.65
N LEU A 412 -17.37 19.96 6.73
CA LEU A 412 -17.39 21.25 7.44
C LEU A 412 -17.16 21.09 8.94
N SER A 413 -17.72 20.04 9.57
CA SER A 413 -17.47 19.77 10.99
C SER A 413 -16.02 19.39 11.26
N LYS A 414 -15.37 18.66 10.34
CA LYS A 414 -13.92 18.38 10.41
C LYS A 414 -13.08 19.65 10.30
N CYS A 415 -13.39 20.56 9.37
CA CYS A 415 -12.70 21.86 9.31
C CYS A 415 -12.85 22.62 10.63
N LYS A 416 -14.08 22.72 11.16
CA LYS A 416 -14.34 23.36 12.46
C LYS A 416 -13.56 22.71 13.60
N ARG A 417 -13.42 21.39 13.59
CA ARG A 417 -12.62 20.65 14.58
C ARG A 417 -11.14 21.04 14.50
N VAL A 418 -10.57 21.20 13.31
CA VAL A 418 -9.19 21.74 13.15
C VAL A 418 -9.11 23.15 13.74
N PHE A 419 -10.06 24.03 13.40
CA PHE A 419 -10.07 25.40 13.90
C PHE A 419 -10.18 25.49 15.42
N GLN A 420 -10.93 24.58 16.05
CA GLN A 420 -11.03 24.49 17.50
C GLN A 420 -9.73 24.00 18.14
N SER A 421 -9.12 22.95 17.57
CA SER A 421 -7.90 22.34 18.13
C SER A 421 -6.65 23.21 17.92
N LEU A 422 -6.62 24.04 16.87
CA LEU A 422 -5.53 24.96 16.54
C LEU A 422 -6.02 26.42 16.55
N SER A 423 -6.79 26.81 17.58
CA SER A 423 -7.52 28.07 17.63
C SER A 423 -6.64 29.31 17.45
N LYS A 424 -5.51 29.41 18.15
CA LYS A 424 -4.59 30.54 18.01
C LYS A 424 -4.12 30.72 16.56
N LEU A 425 -3.64 29.65 15.94
CA LEU A 425 -3.19 29.69 14.55
C LEU A 425 -4.34 29.93 13.59
N SER A 426 -5.53 29.38 13.87
CA SER A 426 -6.70 29.55 13.01
C SER A 426 -7.19 31.00 12.99
N ILE A 427 -7.13 31.71 14.13
CA ILE A 427 -7.47 33.14 14.20
C ILE A 427 -6.45 33.99 13.42
N GLU A 428 -5.18 33.59 13.42
CA GLU A 428 -4.11 34.30 12.68
C GLU A 428 -4.22 34.10 11.15
N GLU A 429 -4.82 32.99 10.70
CA GLU A 429 -4.84 32.57 9.28
C GLU A 429 -6.22 32.70 8.59
N LEU A 430 -7.29 32.95 9.35
CA LEU A 430 -8.64 33.29 8.88
C LEU A 430 -8.75 34.79 8.68
#